data_AF-A0A7X7Y570-F1
#
_entry.id   AF-A0A7X7Y570-F1
#
_cell.length_a   1.000
_cell.length_b   1.000
_cell.length_c   1.000
_cell.angle_alpha   90.00
_cell.angle_beta   90.00
_cell.angle_gamma   90.00
#
_symmetry.space_group_name_H-M   'P 1'
#
loop_
_entity.id
_entity.type
_entity.pdbx_description
1 polymer ?
#
loop_
_entity_poly.entity_id
_entity_poly.type
_entity_poly.pdbx_seq_one_letter_code
_entity_poly.pdbx_strand_id
1 'polypeptide(L)'
;MKNLFLLLFTVLVLSGCGNDAPVAKDGITMAIKEGTLTNGGATVILKNESNETVVFTSFFHLERKEGGKWQGLPYTIDESIVAWEEIAYPLGGEYENELELAIEWEWLYGTLDEGEYRLTKNYFLHDDYEKEFTVSVEFELE
;
A
#
# COMPACT_ATOMS: atom_id res chain seq x y z
N MET A 1 51.17 40.11 4.36
CA MET A 1 51.02 38.76 3.77
C MET A 1 49.55 38.54 3.47
N LYS A 2 49.28 37.93 2.32
CA LYS A 2 47.99 37.71 1.67
C LYS A 2 46.93 37.05 2.58
N ASN A 3 45.72 37.60 2.48
CA ASN A 3 44.42 36.95 2.30
C ASN A 3 44.23 35.54 2.87
N LEU A 4 43.17 35.35 3.67
CA LEU A 4 42.13 34.38 3.31
C LEU A 4 40.81 34.71 4.02
N PHE A 5 39.82 35.07 3.22
CA PHE A 5 38.43 35.28 3.58
C PHE A 5 37.73 33.92 3.50
N LEU A 6 37.07 33.47 4.56
CA LEU A 6 36.12 32.36 4.47
C LEU A 6 34.90 32.66 5.35
N LEU A 7 33.93 33.38 4.77
CA LEU A 7 32.57 33.45 5.27
C LEU A 7 31.90 32.10 4.95
N LEU A 8 31.80 31.22 5.95
CA LEU A 8 30.97 30.02 5.89
C LEU A 8 29.50 30.44 6.05
N PHE A 9 28.83 30.68 4.92
CA PHE A 9 27.37 30.65 4.85
C PHE A 9 26.93 29.17 4.97
N THR A 10 26.66 28.71 6.19
CA THR A 10 25.86 27.49 6.38
C THR A 10 24.41 27.82 6.10
N VAL A 11 23.99 27.59 4.85
CA VAL A 11 22.59 27.44 4.48
C VAL A 11 22.13 26.10 5.06
N LEU A 12 21.53 26.14 6.24
CA LEU A 12 20.77 25.01 6.78
C LEU A 12 19.34 25.11 6.21
N VAL A 13 19.14 24.50 5.05
CA VAL A 13 17.80 24.15 4.58
C VAL A 13 17.87 22.72 4.08
N LEU A 14 17.38 21.78 4.87
CA LEU A 14 16.57 20.67 4.38
C LEU A 14 15.59 20.30 5.49
N SER A 15 14.39 20.84 5.33
CA SER A 15 13.15 20.32 5.90
C SER A 15 12.99 18.85 5.54
N GLY A 16 13.24 17.96 6.50
CA GLY A 16 12.85 16.55 6.43
C GLY A 16 11.43 16.39 6.94
N CYS A 17 10.43 16.69 6.11
CA CYS A 17 9.12 16.08 6.27
C CYS A 17 9.29 14.68 5.69
N GLY A 18 9.38 13.67 6.56
CA GLY A 18 9.39 12.26 6.17
C GLY A 18 8.05 11.94 5.54
N ASN A 19 7.93 12.19 4.24
CA ASN A 19 6.98 11.47 3.42
C ASN A 19 7.69 10.17 3.10
N ASP A 20 7.50 9.15 3.95
CA ASP A 20 7.81 7.77 3.58
C ASP A 20 6.83 7.41 2.46
N ALA A 21 7.18 7.83 1.24
CA ALA A 21 6.48 7.41 0.06
C ALA A 21 6.64 5.88 0.00
N PRO A 22 5.55 5.12 -0.16
CA PRO A 22 5.65 3.69 -0.25
C PRO A 22 6.60 3.31 -1.39
N VAL A 23 7.67 2.60 -1.03
CA VAL A 23 8.66 2.13 -1.98
C VAL A 23 8.03 0.99 -2.77
N ALA A 24 7.73 1.20 -4.05
CA ALA A 24 7.37 0.10 -4.93
C ALA A 24 8.53 -0.91 -4.95
N LYS A 25 8.24 -2.18 -4.62
CA LYS A 25 9.23 -3.26 -4.64
C LYS A 25 9.14 -3.99 -5.98
N ASP A 26 10.25 -3.98 -6.72
CA ASP A 26 10.34 -4.67 -8.01
C ASP A 26 9.93 -6.15 -7.87
N GLY A 27 9.03 -6.60 -8.74
CA GLY A 27 8.54 -7.98 -8.80
C GLY A 27 7.36 -8.30 -7.89
N ILE A 28 6.92 -7.39 -7.00
CA ILE A 28 5.69 -7.59 -6.22
C ILE A 28 4.57 -6.74 -6.81
N THR A 29 3.47 -7.38 -7.22
CA THR A 29 2.37 -6.68 -7.89
C THR A 29 1.00 -7.09 -7.36
N MET A 30 0.03 -6.20 -7.56
CA MET A 30 -1.38 -6.44 -7.29
C MET A 30 -2.20 -6.14 -8.54
N ALA A 31 -3.23 -6.94 -8.79
CA ALA A 31 -4.19 -6.71 -9.87
C ALA A 31 -5.61 -7.08 -9.43
N ILE A 32 -6.63 -6.38 -9.95
CA ILE A 32 -8.02 -6.81 -9.78
C ILE A 32 -8.27 -7.96 -10.76
N LYS A 33 -8.81 -9.07 -10.27
CA LYS A 33 -9.22 -10.18 -11.12
C LYS A 33 -10.40 -9.76 -11.97
N GLU A 34 -10.27 -9.96 -13.28
CA GLU A 34 -11.29 -9.60 -14.26
C GLU A 34 -12.65 -10.21 -13.91
N GLY A 35 -13.71 -9.40 -14.01
CA GLY A 35 -15.09 -9.82 -13.73
C GLY A 35 -15.44 -9.97 -12.24
N THR A 36 -14.54 -9.58 -11.31
CA THR A 36 -14.82 -9.67 -9.86
C THR A 36 -15.06 -8.32 -9.19
N LEU A 37 -14.75 -7.21 -9.87
CA LEU A 37 -14.91 -5.87 -9.32
C LEU A 37 -16.40 -5.52 -9.15
N THR A 38 -16.75 -5.11 -7.93
CA THR A 38 -18.06 -4.57 -7.56
C THR A 38 -17.87 -3.29 -6.75
N ASN A 39 -18.95 -2.59 -6.41
CA ASN A 39 -18.87 -1.43 -5.51
C ASN A 39 -18.57 -1.80 -4.04
N GLY A 40 -18.70 -3.07 -3.65
CA GLY A 40 -18.47 -3.54 -2.28
C GLY A 40 -17.24 -4.43 -2.08
N GLY A 41 -16.59 -4.87 -3.16
CA GLY A 41 -15.45 -5.77 -3.08
C GLY A 41 -14.89 -6.20 -4.43
N ALA A 42 -13.76 -6.89 -4.39
CA ALA A 42 -13.14 -7.54 -5.54
C ALA A 42 -12.25 -8.71 -5.12
N THR A 43 -11.93 -9.60 -6.06
CA THR A 43 -10.80 -10.52 -5.90
C THR A 43 -9.53 -9.83 -6.38
N VAL A 44 -8.53 -9.74 -5.51
CA VAL A 44 -7.20 -9.19 -5.80
C VAL A 44 -6.21 -10.34 -6.00
N ILE A 45 -5.51 -10.32 -7.12
CA ILE A 45 -4.39 -11.20 -7.42
C ILE A 45 -3.13 -10.56 -6.87
N LEU A 46 -2.47 -11.22 -5.93
CA LEU A 46 -1.15 -10.85 -5.44
C LEU A 46 -0.11 -11.71 -6.14
N LYS A 47 0.96 -11.11 -6.66
CA LYS A 47 2.03 -11.84 -7.35
C LYS A 47 3.39 -11.42 -6.83
N ASN A 48 4.27 -12.40 -6.64
CA ASN A 48 5.68 -12.23 -6.33
C ASN A 48 6.52 -12.92 -7.40
N GLU A 49 7.18 -12.11 -8.24
CA GLU A 49 8.15 -12.51 -9.26
C GLU A 49 9.58 -12.13 -8.85
N SER A 50 9.77 -11.72 -7.59
CA SER A 50 11.08 -11.40 -7.03
C SER A 50 11.79 -12.65 -6.52
N ASN A 51 13.05 -12.50 -6.10
CA ASN A 51 13.81 -13.58 -5.44
C ASN A 51 13.64 -13.59 -3.92
N GLU A 52 12.80 -12.70 -3.37
CA GLU A 52 12.58 -12.55 -1.93
C GLU A 52 11.27 -13.23 -1.53
N THR A 53 11.21 -13.83 -0.34
CA THR A 53 9.94 -14.15 0.30
C THR A 53 9.44 -12.93 1.05
N VAL A 54 8.18 -12.59 0.83
CA VAL A 54 7.50 -11.49 1.52
C VAL A 54 6.34 -12.03 2.33
N VAL A 55 5.95 -11.30 3.37
CA VAL A 55 4.71 -11.58 4.10
C VAL A 55 3.78 -10.39 4.04
N PHE A 56 2.47 -10.64 4.16
CA PHE A 56 1.45 -9.62 4.30
C PHE A 56 0.40 -10.06 5.33
N THR A 57 -0.45 -9.15 5.77
CA THR A 57 -1.55 -9.45 6.72
C THR A 57 -2.92 -9.26 6.06
N SER A 58 -3.98 -9.50 6.82
CA SER A 58 -5.36 -9.21 6.39
C SER A 58 -5.62 -7.72 6.12
N PHE A 59 -4.80 -6.82 6.68
CA PHE A 59 -4.94 -5.38 6.57
C PHE A 59 -4.92 -4.88 5.12
N PHE A 60 -5.79 -3.93 4.81
CA PHE A 60 -5.79 -3.16 3.56
C PHE A 60 -6.33 -1.75 3.81
N HIS A 61 -5.96 -0.82 2.93
CA HIS A 61 -6.50 0.54 2.95
C HIS A 61 -7.04 0.94 1.58
N LEU A 62 -8.14 1.69 1.58
CA LEU A 62 -8.76 2.23 0.37
C LEU A 62 -8.60 3.74 0.30
N GLU A 63 -8.23 4.22 -0.88
CA GLU A 63 -8.13 5.63 -1.21
C GLU A 63 -8.97 5.95 -2.43
N ARG A 64 -9.56 7.15 -2.45
CA ARG A 64 -10.22 7.73 -3.63
C ARG A 64 -9.36 8.83 -4.22
N LYS A 65 -9.36 8.96 -5.54
CA LYS A 65 -8.69 10.06 -6.23
C LYS A 65 -9.57 11.29 -6.23
N GLU A 66 -9.09 12.36 -5.61
CA GLU A 66 -9.78 13.65 -5.55
C GLU A 66 -8.79 14.78 -5.83
N GLY A 67 -9.11 15.62 -6.82
CA GLY A 67 -8.23 16.73 -7.21
C GLY A 67 -6.83 16.28 -7.65
N GLY A 68 -6.73 15.09 -8.25
CA GLY A 68 -5.46 14.50 -8.68
C GLY A 68 -4.60 13.92 -7.55
N LYS A 69 -5.14 13.78 -6.34
CA LYS A 69 -4.45 13.19 -5.19
C LYS A 69 -5.25 12.03 -4.62
N TRP A 70 -4.54 11.02 -4.12
CA TRP A 70 -5.14 9.93 -3.35
C TRP A 70 -5.47 10.42 -1.95
N GLN A 71 -6.71 10.19 -1.52
CA GLN A 71 -7.20 10.48 -0.18
C GLN A 71 -7.77 9.21 0.43
N GLY A 72 -7.33 8.87 1.64
CA GLY A 72 -7.83 7.71 2.37
C GLY A 72 -9.33 7.85 2.66
N LEU A 73 -10.08 6.78 2.43
CA LEU A 73 -11.49 6.73 2.80
C LEU A 73 -11.61 6.54 4.32
N PRO A 74 -12.51 7.27 5.00
CA PRO A 74 -12.85 6.98 6.38
C PRO A 74 -13.66 5.68 6.47
N TYR A 75 -13.56 4.98 7.60
CA TYR A 75 -14.50 3.89 7.88
C TYR A 75 -15.92 4.44 8.08
N THR A 76 -16.91 3.67 7.64
CA THR A 76 -18.34 3.98 7.86
C THR A 76 -18.86 3.42 9.19
N ILE A 77 -18.07 2.54 9.81
CA ILE A 77 -18.31 1.97 11.13
C ILE A 77 -17.41 2.62 12.19
N ASP A 78 -17.73 2.39 13.46
CA ASP A 78 -16.90 2.83 14.58
C ASP A 78 -15.52 2.14 14.53
N GLU A 79 -14.45 2.92 14.42
CA GLU A 79 -13.09 2.37 14.32
C GLU A 79 -12.69 1.53 15.55
N SER A 80 -13.31 1.77 16.72
CA SER A 80 -13.01 1.02 17.95
C SER A 80 -13.48 -0.44 17.93
N ILE A 81 -14.38 -0.79 16.99
CA ILE A 81 -14.84 -2.18 16.79
C ILE A 81 -14.11 -2.88 15.64
N VAL A 82 -13.23 -2.18 14.93
CA VAL A 82 -12.42 -2.76 13.86
C VAL A 82 -11.24 -3.52 14.48
N ALA A 83 -11.11 -4.79 14.10
CA ALA A 83 -9.99 -5.64 14.47
C ALA A 83 -9.45 -6.32 13.22
N TRP A 84 -8.12 -6.35 13.11
CA TRP A 84 -7.41 -7.00 12.02
C TRP A 84 -6.69 -8.23 12.54
N GLU A 85 -6.69 -9.30 11.75
CA GLU A 85 -5.89 -10.48 12.05
C GLU A 85 -4.43 -10.18 11.72
N GLU A 86 -3.54 -10.33 12.71
CA GLU A 86 -2.07 -10.21 12.56
C GLU A 86 -1.42 -11.52 12.06
N ILE A 87 -2.18 -12.35 11.35
CA ILE A 87 -1.63 -13.54 10.70
C ILE A 87 -0.75 -13.09 9.53
N ALA A 88 0.51 -13.56 9.52
CA ALA A 88 1.45 -13.31 8.44
C ALA A 88 1.30 -14.39 7.35
N TYR A 89 0.91 -13.97 6.15
CA TYR A 89 0.78 -14.84 4.98
C TYR A 89 2.00 -14.71 4.08
N PRO A 90 2.79 -15.77 3.88
CA PRO A 90 3.96 -15.71 3.02
C PRO A 90 3.60 -15.79 1.53
N LEU A 91 4.41 -15.16 0.68
CA LEU A 91 4.29 -15.15 -0.78
C LEU A 91 5.68 -15.18 -1.42
N GLY A 92 5.90 -16.12 -2.35
CA GLY A 92 7.14 -16.35 -3.08
C GLY A 92 8.25 -17.10 -2.33
N GLY A 93 9.35 -17.39 -3.04
CA GLY A 93 10.43 -18.25 -2.53
C GLY A 93 10.03 -19.73 -2.52
N GLU A 94 9.95 -20.35 -1.33
CA GLU A 94 9.43 -21.72 -1.19
C GLU A 94 7.90 -21.81 -1.13
N TYR A 95 7.22 -20.66 -1.05
CA TYR A 95 5.76 -20.54 -1.03
C TYR A 95 5.19 -20.25 -2.42
N GLU A 96 3.86 -20.22 -2.53
CA GLU A 96 3.18 -19.84 -3.76
C GLU A 96 3.60 -18.43 -4.22
N ASN A 97 3.84 -18.28 -5.51
CA ASN A 97 4.21 -16.99 -6.11
C ASN A 97 2.99 -16.13 -6.45
N GLU A 98 1.79 -16.71 -6.42
CA GLU A 98 0.54 -16.03 -6.76
C GLU A 98 -0.57 -16.46 -5.80
N LEU A 99 -1.36 -15.50 -5.31
CA LEU A 99 -2.50 -15.74 -4.44
C LEU A 99 -3.69 -14.90 -4.88
N GLU A 100 -4.89 -15.45 -4.80
CA GLU A 100 -6.14 -14.71 -4.97
C GLU A 100 -6.77 -14.42 -3.60
N LEU A 101 -7.06 -13.14 -3.33
CA LEU A 101 -7.69 -12.68 -2.10
C LEU A 101 -9.03 -12.03 -2.42
N ALA A 102 -10.13 -12.58 -1.89
CA ALA A 102 -11.39 -11.86 -1.87
C ALA A 102 -11.31 -10.75 -0.80
N ILE A 103 -11.45 -9.50 -1.21
CA ILE A 103 -11.50 -8.35 -0.31
C ILE A 103 -12.90 -7.73 -0.40
N GLU A 104 -13.64 -7.84 0.70
CA GLU A 104 -14.96 -7.23 0.88
C GLU A 104 -14.80 -5.97 1.72
N TRP A 105 -14.73 -4.81 1.07
CA TRP A 105 -14.57 -3.54 1.74
C TRP A 105 -15.91 -2.92 2.20
N GLU A 106 -17.04 -3.42 1.72
CA GLU A 106 -18.38 -2.91 2.07
C GLU A 106 -18.60 -2.85 3.58
N TRP A 107 -18.12 -3.84 4.33
CA TRP A 107 -18.22 -3.87 5.78
C TRP A 107 -17.51 -2.67 6.46
N LEU A 108 -16.39 -2.21 5.91
CA LEU A 108 -15.56 -1.16 6.49
C LEU A 108 -15.89 0.23 5.93
N TYR A 109 -16.15 0.32 4.63
CA TYR A 109 -16.25 1.57 3.88
C TYR A 109 -17.64 1.78 3.26
N GLY A 110 -18.57 0.83 3.42
CA GLY A 110 -19.82 0.81 2.65
C GLY A 110 -19.60 0.53 1.17
N THR A 111 -20.66 0.64 0.38
CA THR A 111 -20.56 0.60 -1.08
C THR A 111 -19.91 1.88 -1.59
N LEU A 112 -18.98 1.75 -2.53
CA LEU A 112 -18.30 2.87 -3.16
C LEU A 112 -19.15 3.46 -4.31
N ASP A 113 -19.15 4.78 -4.45
CA ASP A 113 -19.71 5.47 -5.61
C ASP A 113 -18.79 5.35 -6.83
N GLU A 114 -19.27 5.74 -8.01
CA GLU A 114 -18.45 5.88 -9.22
C GLU A 114 -17.18 6.73 -8.97
N GLY A 115 -16.07 6.33 -9.58
CA GLY A 115 -14.80 7.06 -9.51
C GLY A 115 -13.54 6.20 -9.53
N GLU A 116 -12.39 6.88 -9.42
CA GLU A 116 -11.06 6.27 -9.38
C GLU A 116 -10.63 5.97 -7.93
N TYR A 117 -10.21 4.74 -7.69
CA TYR A 117 -9.82 4.23 -6.37
C TYR A 117 -8.47 3.51 -6.42
N ARG A 118 -7.86 3.35 -5.24
CA ARG A 118 -6.67 2.53 -5.06
C ARG A 118 -6.80 1.71 -3.78
N LEU A 119 -6.54 0.41 -3.89
CA LEU A 119 -6.39 -0.49 -2.76
C LEU A 119 -4.90 -0.70 -2.49
N THR A 120 -4.51 -0.55 -1.23
CA THR A 120 -3.12 -0.72 -0.78
C THR A 120 -3.01 -1.86 0.23
N LYS A 121 -1.89 -2.59 0.18
CA LYS A 121 -1.49 -3.57 1.19
C LYS A 121 -0.03 -3.37 1.55
N ASN A 122 0.27 -3.58 2.83
CA ASN A 122 1.64 -3.57 3.33
C ASN A 122 2.23 -4.98 3.28
N TYR A 123 3.51 -5.03 2.95
CA TYR A 123 4.32 -6.23 2.86
C TYR A 123 5.59 -6.03 3.67
N PHE A 124 6.09 -7.12 4.23
CA PHE A 124 7.35 -7.16 4.96
C PHE A 124 8.27 -8.20 4.34
N LEU A 125 9.59 -7.99 4.37
CA LEU A 125 10.51 -9.07 4.02
C LEU A 125 10.44 -10.16 5.09
N HIS A 126 10.36 -11.43 4.66
CA HIS A 126 10.26 -12.56 5.58
C HIS A 126 11.48 -12.67 6.50
N ASP A 127 12.68 -12.41 5.97
CA ASP A 127 13.93 -12.49 6.72
C ASP A 127 14.24 -11.22 7.54
N ASP A 128 13.46 -10.14 7.36
CA ASP A 128 13.66 -8.85 7.99
C ASP A 128 12.33 -8.08 8.08
N TYR A 129 11.54 -8.40 9.11
CA TYR A 129 10.22 -7.81 9.34
C TYR A 129 10.25 -6.30 9.65
N GLU A 130 11.41 -5.68 9.86
CA GLU A 130 11.53 -4.23 9.96
C GLU A 130 11.49 -3.55 8.58
N LYS A 131 11.70 -4.30 7.49
CA LYS A 131 11.61 -3.80 6.12
C LYS A 131 10.20 -3.95 5.57
N GLU A 132 9.44 -2.88 5.71
CA GLU A 132 8.09 -2.74 5.17
C GLU A 132 8.08 -1.99 3.83
N PHE A 133 7.15 -2.35 2.96
CA PHE A 133 6.79 -1.58 1.77
C PHE A 133 5.32 -1.77 1.42
N THR A 134 4.74 -0.83 0.66
CA THR A 134 3.34 -0.91 0.23
C THR A 134 3.26 -1.17 -1.25
N VAL A 135 2.35 -2.06 -1.63
CA VAL A 135 1.94 -2.29 -3.02
C VAL A 135 0.49 -1.89 -3.16
N SER A 136 0.13 -1.43 -4.35
CA SER A 136 -1.21 -0.94 -4.64
C SER A 136 -1.75 -1.42 -5.97
N VAL A 137 -3.07 -1.49 -6.06
CA VAL A 137 -3.81 -1.64 -7.32
C VAL A 137 -4.80 -0.50 -7.45
N GLU A 138 -4.78 0.17 -8.60
CA GLU A 138 -5.74 1.21 -8.97
C GLU A 138 -6.90 0.58 -9.77
N PHE A 139 -8.11 1.08 -9.58
CA PHE A 139 -9.31 0.63 -10.28
C PHE A 139 -10.34 1.76 -10.41
N GLU A 140 -11.24 1.63 -11.36
CA GLU A 140 -12.31 2.59 -11.64
C GLU A 140 -13.66 1.88 -11.51
N LEU A 141 -14.62 2.56 -10.90
CA LEU A 141 -16.02 2.14 -10.84
C LEU A 141 -16.85 3.06 -11.74
N GLU A 142 -17.60 2.47 -12.66
CA GLU A 142 -18.52 3.10 -13.63
C GLU A 142 -19.98 2.80 -13.31
#